data_AF-A0A834C0P9-F1
#
_entry.id   AF-A0A834C0P9-F1
#
_cell.length_a   1.000
_cell.length_b   1.000
_cell.length_c   1.000
_cell.angle_alpha   90.00
_cell.angle_beta   90.00
_cell.angle_gamma   90.00
#
_symmetry.space_group_name_H-M   'P 1'
#
loop_
_entity.id
_entity.type
_entity.pdbx_description
1 polymer ?
#
loop_
_entity_poly.entity_id
_entity_poly.type
_entity_poly.pdbx_seq_one_letter_code
_entity_poly.pdbx_strand_id
1 'polypeptide(L)'
;MEVWGMASVGRSCQQRCRRMGEVEKLVMPPHKPYAFVTFRSEDGARKAHANLNGWKLLCGGSSVTLYLSYVDSVKYKEAASVPLPEGLVLVENFVSPEEEAQLLDAIDWSATHDNDTAQKSLKHRRVKHYGFEFRYDINNVFQRSVYPFCIAVWSMDTPTFIPDQLTVNQYESGQGIPPHVDTHSAFEDTILSLSLGAKAVMEFRHPDGRVAAVVLPERSLLVMKGESRYLWSHGITPRKFDMVPAEEPRTDAPMESGIQSNLTLSRRGTRTSFTFRKIRQDPCRCAFPSACDSQGGPSPSPGPSLPSSHADAARLEEEYVHRVYHTIASHFSDTRHTPWPRVCRFLSSLPPGSILADVGCGNGKYLGVNADLIAVGCDRSTALVQICAARGYQAFVSDALSVPLRAASCDACISIAVIHHFSTAERRLAAVTELVRLLKPGGQALIYVWAFEQEYNKQKSKYLKQNFKEDHGEFSSTNSVSEKSQKSTGEQISDPVLPFRKKPQTF
;
A
#
# COMPACT_ATOMS: atom_id res chain seq x y z
N MET A 1 -18.89 -6.85 -1.77
CA MET A 1 -17.73 -5.99 -2.10
C MET A 1 -17.58 -4.98 -0.98
N GLU A 2 -16.50 -4.78 -0.22
CA GLU A 2 -15.23 -5.46 0.00
C GLU A 2 -14.92 -5.35 1.51
N VAL A 3 -14.55 -6.43 2.23
CA VAL A 3 -13.21 -7.03 2.45
C VAL A 3 -12.56 -6.56 3.78
N TRP A 4 -12.01 -7.52 4.55
CA TRP A 4 -10.62 -7.61 5.08
C TRP A 4 -10.51 -8.06 6.56
N GLY A 5 -9.88 -9.23 6.79
CA GLY A 5 -9.07 -9.50 7.99
C GLY A 5 -9.20 -10.88 8.65
N MET A 6 -8.87 -11.99 7.99
CA MET A 6 -8.95 -13.34 8.58
C MET A 6 -7.61 -14.07 8.64
N ALA A 7 -7.12 -14.38 9.83
CA ALA A 7 -6.25 -15.56 10.12
C ALA A 7 -5.86 -15.72 11.61
N SER A 8 -5.97 -14.72 12.52
CA SER A 8 -6.08 -14.99 13.98
C SER A 8 -7.39 -15.76 14.24
N VAL A 9 -8.32 -15.52 13.33
CA VAL A 9 -9.51 -16.25 12.93
C VAL A 9 -9.23 -17.71 12.57
N GLY A 10 -8.05 -18.17 12.14
CA GLY A 10 -7.86 -19.56 11.68
C GLY A 10 -8.26 -20.59 12.74
N ARG A 11 -7.56 -20.61 13.88
CA ARG A 11 -7.92 -21.49 15.00
C ARG A 11 -9.23 -21.10 15.70
N SER A 12 -9.45 -19.80 15.96
CA SER A 12 -10.66 -19.34 16.67
C SER A 12 -11.95 -19.54 15.87
N CYS A 13 -11.93 -19.24 14.57
CA CYS A 13 -13.04 -19.44 13.65
C CYS A 13 -13.15 -20.89 13.19
N GLN A 14 -12.07 -21.65 13.04
CA GLN A 14 -12.21 -23.10 12.85
C GLN A 14 -12.91 -23.72 14.06
N GLN A 15 -12.49 -23.36 15.28
CA GLN A 15 -13.14 -23.82 16.51
C GLN A 15 -14.58 -23.32 16.64
N ARG A 16 -14.91 -22.11 16.16
CA ARG A 16 -16.27 -21.57 16.20
C ARG A 16 -17.17 -22.14 15.11
N CYS A 17 -16.68 -22.28 13.88
CA CYS A 17 -17.36 -22.96 12.79
C CYS A 17 -17.66 -24.41 13.18
N ARG A 18 -16.71 -25.11 13.82
CA ARG A 18 -16.95 -26.46 14.36
C ARG A 18 -18.07 -26.53 15.40
N ARG A 19 -18.39 -25.43 16.10
CA ARG A 19 -19.57 -25.36 17.00
C ARG A 19 -20.90 -25.19 16.26
N MET A 20 -20.85 -24.76 14.99
CA MET A 20 -22.04 -24.52 14.16
C MET A 20 -22.37 -25.74 13.27
N GLY A 21 -21.37 -26.55 12.93
CA GLY A 21 -21.50 -27.80 12.17
C GLY A 21 -20.14 -28.44 11.89
N GLU A 22 -20.15 -29.64 11.32
CA GLU A 22 -18.93 -30.33 10.90
C GLU A 22 -18.27 -29.59 9.72
N VAL A 23 -17.05 -29.10 9.94
CA VAL A 23 -16.25 -28.41 8.93
C VAL A 23 -15.46 -29.43 8.12
N GLU A 24 -15.81 -29.58 6.85
CA GLU A 24 -15.16 -30.50 5.91
C GLU A 24 -13.85 -29.92 5.38
N LYS A 25 -13.85 -28.62 5.03
CA LYS A 25 -12.68 -27.95 4.46
C LYS A 25 -12.59 -26.51 4.97
N LEU A 26 -11.40 -26.07 5.34
CA LEU A 26 -11.09 -24.67 5.58
C LEU A 26 -9.91 -24.28 4.70
N VAL A 27 -10.15 -23.43 3.73
CA VAL A 27 -9.12 -22.92 2.82
C VAL A 27 -8.80 -21.49 3.22
N MET A 28 -7.53 -21.21 3.46
CA MET A 28 -7.04 -19.85 3.72
C MET A 28 -6.04 -19.48 2.63
N PRO A 29 -6.47 -18.85 1.53
CA PRO A 29 -5.56 -18.53 0.44
C PRO A 29 -4.44 -17.60 0.94
N PRO A 30 -3.17 -17.89 0.60
CA PRO A 30 -2.05 -17.08 1.05
C PRO A 30 -2.17 -15.65 0.52
N HIS A 31 -1.72 -14.69 1.32
CA HIS A 31 -1.84 -13.25 1.10
C HIS A 31 -3.27 -12.71 0.87
N LYS A 32 -4.32 -13.52 1.06
CA LYS A 32 -5.73 -13.08 0.98
C LYS A 32 -6.31 -12.89 2.38
N PRO A 33 -7.25 -11.95 2.53
CA PRO A 33 -7.81 -11.58 3.84
C PRO A 33 -9.13 -12.31 4.15
N TYR A 34 -9.41 -13.37 3.41
CA TYR A 34 -10.63 -14.16 3.47
C TYR A 34 -10.25 -15.64 3.52
N ALA A 35 -11.17 -16.42 4.03
CA ALA A 35 -11.08 -17.88 4.03
C ALA A 35 -12.37 -18.45 3.43
N PHE A 36 -12.27 -19.65 2.87
CA PHE A 36 -13.43 -20.44 2.48
C PHE A 36 -13.62 -21.55 3.50
N VAL A 37 -14.83 -21.66 4.03
CA VAL A 37 -15.22 -22.77 4.90
C VAL A 37 -16.28 -23.59 4.17
N THR A 38 -16.03 -24.88 4.06
CA THR A 38 -16.97 -25.89 3.56
C THR A 38 -17.46 -26.69 4.75
N PHE A 39 -18.78 -26.70 4.94
CA PHE A 39 -19.44 -27.54 5.94
C PHE A 39 -19.95 -28.81 5.27
N ARG A 40 -19.93 -29.92 6.00
CA ARG A 40 -20.45 -31.20 5.50
C ARG A 40 -21.95 -31.17 5.23
N SER A 41 -22.69 -30.25 5.85
CA SER A 41 -24.12 -30.06 5.65
C SER A 41 -24.49 -28.59 5.43
N GLU A 42 -25.53 -28.37 4.62
CA GLU A 42 -26.09 -27.03 4.41
C GLU A 42 -26.64 -26.40 5.70
N ASP A 43 -27.15 -27.23 6.62
CA ASP A 43 -27.63 -26.77 7.92
C ASP A 43 -26.48 -26.18 8.76
N GLY A 44 -25.30 -26.80 8.74
CA GLY A 44 -24.10 -26.27 9.38
C GLY A 44 -23.68 -24.92 8.79
N ALA A 45 -23.74 -24.78 7.46
CA ALA A 45 -23.46 -23.52 6.77
C ALA A 45 -24.51 -22.43 7.10
N ARG A 46 -25.80 -22.79 7.17
CA ARG A 46 -26.89 -21.88 7.58
C ARG A 46 -26.72 -21.40 9.02
N LYS A 47 -26.43 -22.30 9.96
CA LYS A 47 -26.16 -21.95 11.36
C LYS A 47 -24.94 -21.05 11.48
N ALA A 48 -23.86 -21.35 10.76
CA ALA A 48 -22.66 -20.52 10.75
C ALA A 48 -22.96 -19.12 10.23
N HIS A 49 -23.66 -18.99 9.10
CA HIS A 49 -24.05 -17.69 8.55
C HIS A 49 -24.92 -16.91 9.53
N ALA A 50 -25.96 -17.51 10.10
CA ALA A 50 -26.87 -16.83 11.01
C ALA A 50 -26.21 -16.33 12.32
N ASN A 51 -25.24 -17.08 12.85
CA ASN A 51 -24.65 -16.81 14.16
C ASN A 51 -23.30 -16.08 14.11
N LEU A 52 -22.56 -16.21 13.01
CA LEU A 52 -21.21 -15.65 12.88
C LEU A 52 -21.17 -14.40 11.99
N ASN A 53 -22.19 -14.18 11.16
CA ASN A 53 -22.25 -12.98 10.32
C ASN A 53 -22.53 -11.73 11.17
N GLY A 54 -21.66 -10.72 11.08
CA GLY A 54 -21.67 -9.53 11.93
C GLY A 54 -21.01 -9.74 13.31
N TRP A 55 -20.46 -10.92 13.60
CA TRP A 55 -19.86 -11.21 14.90
C TRP A 55 -18.47 -10.58 15.04
N LYS A 56 -18.19 -9.97 16.20
CA LYS A 56 -16.90 -9.33 16.49
C LYS A 56 -15.94 -10.30 17.18
N LEU A 57 -14.88 -10.69 16.47
CA LEU A 57 -13.74 -11.38 17.03
C LEU A 57 -12.79 -10.38 17.71
N LEU A 58 -12.42 -10.66 18.96
CA LEU A 58 -11.39 -9.91 19.67
C LEU A 58 -10.01 -10.49 19.33
N CYS A 59 -9.15 -9.67 18.70
CA CYS A 59 -7.79 -10.01 18.33
C CYS A 59 -6.83 -9.02 18.99
N GLY A 60 -6.23 -9.42 20.12
CA GLY A 60 -5.16 -8.67 20.79
C GLY A 60 -5.48 -7.18 21.00
N GLY A 61 -6.67 -6.85 21.54
CA GLY A 61 -7.09 -5.47 21.81
C GLY A 61 -7.75 -4.71 20.65
N SER A 62 -7.95 -5.34 19.48
CA SER A 62 -8.77 -4.81 18.38
C SER A 62 -9.91 -5.77 18.05
N SER A 63 -11.07 -5.26 17.63
CA SER A 63 -12.21 -6.08 17.22
C SER A 63 -12.30 -6.19 15.70
N VAL A 64 -12.43 -7.42 15.19
CA VAL A 64 -12.63 -7.73 13.76
C VAL A 64 -14.03 -8.31 13.57
N THR A 65 -14.84 -7.71 12.71
CA THR A 65 -16.18 -8.24 12.42
C THR A 65 -16.11 -9.29 11.30
N LEU A 66 -16.66 -10.47 11.54
CA LEU A 66 -16.77 -11.53 10.54
C LEU A 66 -18.02 -11.32 9.69
N TYR A 67 -17.91 -11.52 8.38
CA TYR A 67 -19.05 -11.58 7.47
C TYR A 67 -18.97 -12.86 6.66
N LEU A 68 -20.07 -13.58 6.59
CA LEU A 68 -20.17 -14.85 5.89
C LEU A 68 -21.07 -14.66 4.67
N SER A 69 -20.78 -15.37 3.59
CA SER A 69 -21.58 -15.37 2.37
C SER A 69 -21.49 -16.73 1.71
N TYR A 70 -22.55 -17.12 1.02
CA TYR A 70 -22.58 -18.37 0.26
C TYR A 70 -21.84 -18.18 -1.07
N VAL A 71 -21.12 -19.22 -1.49
CA VAL A 71 -20.41 -19.27 -2.78
C VAL A 71 -20.67 -20.63 -3.44
N ASP A 72 -20.98 -20.63 -4.73
CA ASP A 72 -21.33 -21.85 -5.46
C ASP A 72 -20.11 -22.75 -5.73
N SER A 73 -18.92 -22.15 -5.84
CA SER A 73 -17.67 -22.90 -6.01
C SER A 73 -16.47 -22.15 -5.46
N VAL A 74 -15.51 -22.90 -4.91
CA VAL A 74 -14.23 -22.38 -4.44
C VAL A 74 -13.19 -22.57 -5.54
N LYS A 75 -12.93 -21.52 -6.32
CA LYS A 75 -11.83 -21.50 -7.31
C LYS A 75 -10.67 -20.69 -6.76
N TYR A 76 -9.62 -21.38 -6.31
CA TYR A 76 -8.32 -20.76 -6.03
C TYR A 76 -7.22 -21.65 -6.60
N LYS A 77 -6.18 -21.03 -7.16
CA LYS A 77 -4.95 -21.76 -7.46
C LYS A 77 -4.19 -21.88 -6.13
N GLU A 78 -3.88 -23.10 -5.71
CA GLU A 78 -2.86 -23.29 -4.69
C GLU A 78 -1.58 -22.62 -5.21
N ALA A 79 -1.10 -21.63 -4.46
CA ALA A 79 0.22 -21.10 -4.73
C ALA A 79 1.21 -22.22 -4.37
N ALA A 80 1.90 -22.76 -5.37
CA ALA A 80 3.02 -23.65 -5.13
C ALA A 80 3.98 -22.95 -4.16
N SER A 81 4.51 -23.71 -3.18
CA SER A 81 5.56 -23.21 -2.30
C SER A 81 6.72 -22.70 -3.16
N VAL A 82 6.92 -21.39 -3.21
CA VAL A 82 8.03 -20.78 -3.93
C VAL A 82 9.27 -20.95 -3.05
N PRO A 83 10.34 -21.60 -3.53
CA PRO A 83 11.57 -21.70 -2.75
C PRO A 83 12.10 -20.31 -2.41
N LEU A 84 12.83 -20.21 -1.30
CA LEU A 84 13.50 -18.96 -0.94
C LEU A 84 14.48 -18.56 -2.06
N PRO A 85 14.65 -17.24 -2.32
CA PRO A 85 15.64 -16.74 -3.26
C PRO A 85 17.03 -17.31 -2.98
N GLU A 86 17.78 -17.66 -4.03
CA GLU A 86 19.12 -18.18 -3.87
C GLU A 86 20.04 -17.15 -3.19
N GLY A 87 20.81 -17.61 -2.20
CA GLY A 87 21.69 -16.77 -1.38
C GLY A 87 20.98 -16.01 -0.25
N LEU A 88 19.68 -16.24 -0.04
CA LEU A 88 18.96 -15.75 1.12
C LEU A 88 19.10 -16.72 2.30
N VAL A 89 19.57 -16.23 3.45
CA VAL A 89 19.67 -17.02 4.69
C VAL A 89 19.04 -16.25 5.84
N LEU A 90 18.22 -16.93 6.65
CA LEU A 90 17.64 -16.38 7.88
C LEU A 90 18.24 -17.09 9.08
N VAL A 91 18.87 -16.33 9.98
CA VAL A 91 19.40 -16.82 11.25
C VAL A 91 18.48 -16.34 12.35
N GLU A 92 17.74 -17.26 12.97
CA GLU A 92 16.86 -16.95 14.11
C GLU A 92 17.66 -16.84 15.41
N ASN A 93 17.16 -16.04 16.37
CA ASN A 93 17.78 -15.82 17.68
C ASN A 93 19.28 -15.46 17.57
N PHE A 94 19.61 -14.63 16.60
CA PHE A 94 20.97 -14.16 16.34
C PHE A 94 21.51 -13.28 17.47
N VAL A 95 20.63 -12.53 18.14
CA VAL A 95 20.95 -11.75 19.34
C VAL A 95 20.13 -12.23 20.53
N SER A 96 20.63 -12.04 21.75
CA SER A 96 19.88 -12.30 22.98
C SER A 96 18.80 -11.23 23.22
N PRO A 97 17.80 -11.50 24.08
CA PRO A 97 16.82 -10.47 24.51
C PRO A 97 17.47 -9.25 25.16
N GLU A 98 18.55 -9.46 25.92
CA GLU A 98 19.31 -8.37 26.57
C GLU A 98 20.03 -7.51 25.53
N GLU A 99 20.66 -8.15 24.54
CA GLU A 99 21.28 -7.44 23.42
C GLU A 99 20.23 -6.67 22.61
N GLU A 100 19.08 -7.28 22.31
CA GLU A 100 17.96 -6.60 21.64
C GLU A 100 17.52 -5.34 22.38
N ALA A 101 17.36 -5.40 23.70
CA ALA A 101 17.00 -4.25 24.52
C ALA A 101 18.07 -3.15 24.44
N GLN A 102 19.34 -3.50 24.60
CA GLN A 102 20.45 -2.55 24.49
C GLN A 102 20.52 -1.89 23.10
N LEU A 103 20.32 -2.66 22.03
CA LEU A 103 20.30 -2.17 20.66
C LEU A 103 19.16 -1.17 20.43
N LEU A 104 17.96 -1.47 20.97
CA LEU A 104 16.79 -0.60 20.84
C LEU A 104 16.94 0.70 21.65
N ASP A 105 17.45 0.60 22.88
CA ASP A 105 17.64 1.75 23.78
C ASP A 105 18.77 2.70 23.30
N ALA A 106 19.76 2.16 22.59
CA ALA A 106 20.85 2.97 22.02
C ALA A 106 20.39 3.90 20.87
N ILE A 107 19.16 3.76 20.38
CA ILE A 107 18.64 4.57 19.27
C ILE A 107 18.01 5.84 19.82
N ASP A 108 18.77 6.94 19.77
CA ASP A 108 18.20 8.25 20.04
C ASP A 108 17.32 8.72 18.87
N TRP A 109 16.00 8.71 19.08
CA TRP A 109 15.00 9.24 18.15
C TRP A 109 14.70 10.73 18.35
N SER A 110 15.24 11.37 19.40
CA SER A 110 14.95 12.76 19.77
C SER A 110 15.81 13.79 19.04
N ALA A 111 17.01 13.41 18.58
CA ALA A 111 17.88 14.27 17.78
C ALA A 111 17.39 14.42 16.32
N THR A 112 16.32 15.19 16.11
CA THR A 112 15.99 15.74 14.79
C THR A 112 16.87 16.96 14.57
N HIS A 113 18.00 16.81 13.87
CA HIS A 113 18.69 17.99 13.34
C HIS A 113 17.80 18.58 12.23
N ASP A 114 17.29 19.79 12.45
CA ASP A 114 16.37 20.55 11.57
C ASP A 114 16.85 20.75 10.11
N ASN A 115 18.05 20.30 9.77
CA ASN A 115 18.65 20.34 8.43
C ASN A 115 18.62 19.02 7.65
N ASP A 116 18.06 17.93 8.19
CA ASP A 116 18.18 16.62 7.56
C ASP A 116 17.16 16.42 6.40
N THR A 117 17.60 16.73 5.18
CA THR A 117 16.81 16.61 3.94
C THR A 117 16.31 15.18 3.65
N ALA A 118 16.97 14.14 4.17
CA ALA A 118 16.58 12.75 3.94
C ALA A 118 15.27 12.37 4.65
N GLN A 119 15.07 12.87 5.88
CA GLN A 119 13.87 12.59 6.69
C GLN A 119 12.60 13.20 6.08
N LYS A 120 12.72 14.31 5.35
CA LYS A 120 11.58 15.01 4.71
C LYS A 120 10.92 14.19 3.58
N SER A 121 11.61 13.20 3.00
CA SER A 121 11.12 12.42 1.86
C SER A 121 10.34 11.15 2.23
N LEU A 122 10.49 10.64 3.46
CA LEU A 122 9.95 9.33 3.86
C LEU A 122 8.75 9.47 4.80
N LYS A 123 7.58 9.77 4.23
CA LYS A 123 6.33 10.04 4.97
C LYS A 123 5.75 8.87 5.79
N HIS A 124 6.35 7.68 5.78
CA HIS A 124 5.72 6.44 6.25
C HIS A 124 6.51 5.59 7.24
N ARG A 125 7.72 5.98 7.66
CA ARG A 125 8.52 5.26 8.67
C ARG A 125 9.62 6.17 9.22
N ARG A 126 10.12 5.91 10.43
CA ARG A 126 11.31 6.62 10.94
C ARG A 126 12.57 5.97 10.39
N VAL A 127 13.51 6.77 9.91
CA VAL A 127 14.79 6.29 9.37
C VAL A 127 15.93 7.10 9.94
N LYS A 128 17.04 6.41 10.24
CA LYS A 128 18.31 7.01 10.65
C LYS A 128 19.47 6.30 9.95
N HIS A 129 20.49 7.06 9.56
CA HIS A 129 21.67 6.55 8.88
C HIS A 129 22.91 6.76 9.75
N TYR A 130 23.79 5.76 9.78
CA TYR A 130 25.07 5.80 10.49
C TYR A 130 26.21 5.39 9.54
N GLY A 131 27.38 6.02 9.71
CA GLY A 131 28.55 5.83 8.84
C GLY A 131 28.46 6.67 7.58
N PHE A 132 27.54 6.34 6.69
CA PHE A 132 27.25 7.20 5.54
C PHE A 132 25.75 7.39 5.35
N GLU A 133 25.35 8.59 4.93
CA GLU A 133 23.96 8.94 4.68
C GLU A 133 23.52 8.41 3.31
N PHE A 134 22.40 7.70 3.24
CA PHE A 134 21.80 7.31 1.96
C PHE A 134 20.77 8.36 1.55
N ARG A 135 21.00 8.98 0.40
CA ARG A 135 20.19 10.03 -0.18
C ARG A 135 19.19 9.44 -1.17
N TYR A 136 17.92 9.39 -0.76
CA TYR A 136 16.81 8.77 -1.51
C TYR A 136 16.44 9.50 -2.81
N ASP A 137 16.81 10.76 -2.95
CA ASP A 137 16.64 11.57 -4.15
C ASP A 137 17.58 11.14 -5.29
N ILE A 138 18.76 10.64 -4.94
CA ILE A 138 19.78 10.17 -5.90
C ILE A 138 20.05 8.66 -5.82
N ASN A 139 19.38 7.96 -4.90
CA ASN A 139 19.59 6.54 -4.58
C ASN A 139 21.06 6.16 -4.39
N ASN A 140 21.83 7.05 -3.75
CA ASN A 140 23.26 6.89 -3.54
C ASN A 140 23.68 7.44 -2.18
N VAL A 141 24.93 7.20 -1.80
CA VAL A 141 25.48 7.50 -0.48
C VAL A 141 26.29 8.80 -0.51
N PHE A 142 26.12 9.69 0.48
CA PHE A 142 26.94 10.89 0.64
C PHE A 142 27.32 11.12 2.11
N GLN A 143 28.52 11.67 2.31
CA GLN A 143 29.13 12.16 3.56
C GLN A 143 29.25 11.16 4.73
N ARG A 144 30.42 11.21 5.36
CA ARG A 144 30.82 10.31 6.45
C ARG A 144 30.37 10.88 7.80
N SER A 145 29.49 10.18 8.50
CA SER A 145 29.09 10.46 9.89
C SER A 145 29.82 9.54 10.87
N VAL A 146 29.92 9.96 12.12
CA VAL A 146 30.60 9.20 13.18
C VAL A 146 29.85 7.89 13.43
N TYR A 147 30.60 6.79 13.51
CA TYR A 147 30.13 5.42 13.73
C TYR A 147 30.20 5.11 15.23
N PRO A 148 29.10 5.19 16.01
CA PRO A 148 29.16 4.92 17.44
C PRO A 148 28.94 3.43 17.74
N PHE A 149 28.43 2.66 16.77
CA PHE A 149 28.08 1.26 16.95
C PHE A 149 29.30 0.37 16.71
N CYS A 150 30.21 0.37 17.66
CA CYS A 150 31.22 -0.66 17.79
C CYS A 150 30.52 -2.02 18.00
N ILE A 151 30.28 -2.75 16.90
CA ILE A 151 30.79 -4.12 16.62
C ILE A 151 30.81 -5.10 17.84
N ALA A 152 29.87 -5.00 18.79
CA ALA A 152 29.79 -5.96 19.89
C ALA A 152 29.13 -7.28 19.46
N VAL A 153 28.27 -7.23 18.43
CA VAL A 153 27.51 -8.38 17.90
C VAL A 153 28.35 -9.27 16.96
N TRP A 154 29.56 -8.84 16.60
CA TRP A 154 30.43 -9.53 15.63
C TRP A 154 31.49 -10.41 16.27
N SER A 155 31.29 -10.80 17.52
CA SER A 155 32.15 -11.73 18.26
C SER A 155 31.91 -13.21 17.91
N MET A 156 30.95 -13.52 17.04
CA MET A 156 30.62 -14.89 16.62
C MET A 156 31.11 -15.16 15.19
N ASP A 157 32.26 -15.83 15.04
CA ASP A 157 32.80 -16.64 13.91
C ASP A 157 32.26 -16.49 12.47
N THR A 158 31.75 -15.32 12.09
CA THR A 158 31.32 -15.03 10.73
C THR A 158 31.57 -13.55 10.43
N PRO A 159 32.65 -13.26 9.69
CA PRO A 159 32.53 -12.17 8.73
C PRO A 159 33.11 -12.58 7.39
N THR A 160 32.29 -12.51 6.34
CA THR A 160 32.83 -12.45 4.97
C THR A 160 33.28 -11.02 4.60
N PHE A 161 32.89 -9.99 5.36
CA PHE A 161 33.30 -8.58 5.18
C PHE A 161 32.96 -7.76 6.44
N ILE A 162 33.44 -6.52 6.60
CA ILE A 162 33.06 -5.56 7.69
C ILE A 162 32.18 -4.45 7.10
N PRO A 163 31.01 -4.09 7.67
CA PRO A 163 30.12 -3.10 7.10
C PRO A 163 30.58 -1.70 7.53
N ASP A 164 30.51 -0.75 6.60
CA ASP A 164 30.83 0.66 6.84
C ASP A 164 29.59 1.57 6.74
N GLN A 165 28.42 1.00 6.47
CA GLN A 165 27.14 1.70 6.39
C GLN A 165 26.05 0.95 7.15
N LEU A 166 25.28 1.68 7.97
CA LEU A 166 24.12 1.17 8.70
C LEU A 166 22.89 2.05 8.46
N THR A 167 21.77 1.45 8.09
CA THR A 167 20.45 2.09 8.09
C THR A 167 19.56 1.48 9.15
N VAL A 168 19.07 2.31 10.07
CA VAL A 168 18.05 1.93 11.05
C VAL A 168 16.68 2.38 10.55
N ASN A 169 15.75 1.44 10.38
CA ASN A 169 14.37 1.71 10.01
C ASN A 169 13.45 1.27 11.13
N GLN A 170 12.52 2.13 11.54
CA GLN A 170 11.46 1.74 12.47
C GLN A 170 10.08 1.89 11.84
N TYR A 171 9.29 0.83 12.00
CA TYR A 171 7.98 0.66 11.42
C TYR A 171 6.95 0.51 12.55
N GLU A 172 5.96 1.40 12.55
CA GLU A 172 4.77 1.23 13.37
C GLU A 172 3.76 0.29 12.71
N SER A 173 2.80 -0.20 13.49
CA SER A 173 1.74 -1.08 12.98
C SER A 173 0.96 -0.44 11.83
N GLY A 174 1.00 -1.08 10.65
CA GLY A 174 0.39 -0.56 9.42
C GLY A 174 1.38 0.05 8.44
N GLN A 175 2.61 0.36 8.86
CA GLN A 175 3.66 0.89 8.00
C GLN A 175 4.41 -0.22 7.25
N GLY A 176 5.20 0.18 6.26
CA GLY A 176 5.94 -0.73 5.39
C GLY A 176 6.97 -0.02 4.51
N ILE A 177 7.60 -0.77 3.61
CA ILE A 177 8.52 -0.28 2.59
C ILE A 177 8.14 -0.90 1.24
N PRO A 178 7.98 -0.09 0.17
CA PRO A 178 7.70 -0.61 -1.16
C PRO A 178 8.76 -1.62 -1.63
N PRO A 179 8.39 -2.58 -2.51
CA PRO A 179 9.38 -3.46 -3.14
C PRO A 179 10.48 -2.67 -3.86
N HIS A 180 11.74 -2.97 -3.54
CA HIS A 180 12.91 -2.34 -4.16
C HIS A 180 14.11 -3.30 -4.17
N VAL A 181 15.14 -2.95 -4.93
CA VAL A 181 16.45 -3.60 -4.92
C VAL A 181 17.45 -2.56 -4.45
N ASP A 182 18.32 -2.91 -3.51
CA ASP A 182 19.35 -2.00 -3.02
C ASP A 182 20.38 -1.74 -4.12
N THR A 183 20.63 -0.45 -4.43
CA THR A 183 21.49 0.02 -5.54
C THR A 183 22.77 -0.80 -5.69
N HIS A 184 23.02 -1.33 -6.89
CA HIS A 184 24.14 -2.25 -7.11
C HIS A 184 25.48 -1.52 -7.09
N SER A 185 25.53 -0.28 -7.61
CA SER A 185 26.73 0.56 -7.56
C SER A 185 27.08 1.05 -6.15
N ALA A 186 26.10 1.18 -5.24
CA ALA A 186 26.32 1.77 -3.93
C ALA A 186 26.88 0.78 -2.91
N PHE A 187 26.47 -0.48 -2.97
CA PHE A 187 26.83 -1.47 -1.94
C PHE A 187 27.41 -2.76 -2.54
N GLU A 188 28.29 -3.41 -1.78
CA GLU A 188 28.85 -4.73 -2.09
C GLU A 188 27.78 -5.83 -2.05
N ASP A 189 28.15 -7.08 -2.33
CA ASP A 189 27.24 -8.22 -2.49
C ASP A 189 26.40 -8.52 -1.25
N THR A 190 27.03 -8.68 -0.09
CA THR A 190 26.32 -9.13 1.10
C THR A 190 25.63 -7.96 1.83
N ILE A 191 24.33 -8.11 2.11
CA ILE A 191 23.57 -7.24 3.01
C ILE A 191 23.06 -8.04 4.19
N LEU A 192 23.19 -7.46 5.38
CA LEU A 192 22.66 -8.03 6.60
C LEU A 192 21.51 -7.14 7.11
N SER A 193 20.41 -7.73 7.54
CA SER A 193 19.27 -7.02 8.12
C SER A 193 18.82 -7.69 9.41
N LEU A 194 19.21 -7.12 10.55
CA LEU A 194 18.79 -7.54 11.89
C LEU A 194 17.38 -6.99 12.17
N SER A 195 16.46 -7.85 12.60
CA SER A 195 15.07 -7.50 12.95
C SER A 195 14.88 -7.55 14.46
N LEU A 196 14.36 -6.48 15.05
CA LEU A 196 14.18 -6.30 16.51
C LEU A 196 12.76 -5.80 16.86
N GLY A 197 12.34 -6.06 18.09
CA GLY A 197 11.13 -5.54 18.73
C GLY A 197 9.84 -6.28 18.35
N ALA A 198 9.58 -6.44 17.05
CA ALA A 198 8.43 -7.21 16.58
C ALA A 198 8.70 -7.91 15.25
N LYS A 199 8.14 -9.10 15.08
CA LYS A 199 8.21 -9.84 13.82
C LYS A 199 7.43 -9.15 12.69
N ALA A 200 7.87 -9.38 11.46
CA ALA A 200 7.17 -8.92 10.26
C ALA A 200 7.39 -9.88 9.08
N VAL A 201 6.51 -9.83 8.08
CA VAL A 201 6.71 -10.54 6.81
C VAL A 201 7.32 -9.60 5.76
N MET A 202 8.44 -10.02 5.19
CA MET A 202 9.07 -9.40 4.03
C MET A 202 8.76 -10.22 2.78
N GLU A 203 8.30 -9.55 1.73
CA GLU A 203 7.99 -10.17 0.43
C GLU A 203 9.15 -9.94 -0.53
N PHE A 204 9.68 -11.04 -1.06
CA PHE A 204 10.65 -11.07 -2.16
C PHE A 204 9.91 -11.33 -3.46
N ARG A 205 10.16 -10.52 -4.49
CA ARG A 205 9.51 -10.62 -5.80
C ARG A 205 10.57 -10.73 -6.88
N HIS A 206 10.52 -11.83 -7.63
CA HIS A 206 11.38 -12.06 -8.77
C HIS A 206 10.75 -11.44 -10.04
N PRO A 207 11.56 -10.95 -11.01
CA PRO A 207 11.05 -10.35 -12.24
C PRO A 207 10.14 -11.25 -13.09
N ASP A 208 10.23 -12.58 -12.96
CA ASP A 208 9.35 -13.55 -13.64
C ASP A 208 7.96 -13.71 -13.01
N GLY A 209 7.68 -12.98 -11.92
CA GLY A 209 6.40 -13.01 -11.21
C GLY A 209 6.35 -13.94 -9.99
N ARG A 210 7.42 -14.68 -9.67
CA ARG A 210 7.50 -15.44 -8.41
C ARG A 210 7.51 -14.50 -7.21
N VAL A 211 6.80 -14.89 -6.14
CA VAL A 211 6.76 -14.15 -4.87
C VAL A 211 7.03 -15.11 -3.71
N ALA A 212 8.07 -14.84 -2.94
CA ALA A 212 8.41 -15.56 -1.72
C ALA A 212 8.18 -14.66 -0.51
N ALA A 213 7.36 -15.11 0.45
CA ALA A 213 7.09 -14.37 1.68
C ALA A 213 7.87 -14.97 2.85
N VAL A 214 8.75 -14.17 3.44
CA VAL A 214 9.69 -14.58 4.49
C VAL A 214 9.24 -13.97 5.80
N VAL A 215 8.96 -14.81 6.80
CA VAL A 215 8.73 -14.34 8.16
C VAL A 215 10.08 -13.95 8.75
N LEU A 216 10.18 -12.73 9.27
CA LEU A 216 11.34 -12.22 9.98
C LEU A 216 10.98 -12.14 11.47
N PRO A 217 11.36 -13.13 12.30
CA PRO A 217 11.20 -13.07 13.74
C PRO A 217 11.94 -11.88 14.35
N GLU A 218 11.55 -11.51 15.56
CA GLU A 218 12.42 -10.70 16.43
C GLU A 218 13.75 -11.41 16.68
N ARG A 219 14.81 -10.64 16.94
CA ARG A 219 16.19 -11.11 17.13
C ARG A 219 16.75 -11.94 15.98
N SER A 220 16.21 -11.82 14.78
CA SER A 220 16.67 -12.59 13.61
C SER A 220 17.54 -11.74 12.66
N LEU A 221 18.58 -12.36 12.10
CA LEU A 221 19.42 -11.77 11.08
C LEU A 221 19.08 -12.35 9.71
N LEU A 222 18.63 -11.49 8.81
CA LEU A 222 18.47 -11.83 7.40
C LEU A 222 19.74 -11.51 6.63
N VAL A 223 20.29 -12.48 5.92
CA VAL A 223 21.46 -12.35 5.06
C VAL A 223 21.00 -12.46 3.61
N MET A 224 21.25 -11.40 2.82
CA MET A 224 20.98 -11.35 1.39
C MET A 224 22.31 -11.33 0.64
N LYS A 225 22.51 -12.29 -0.26
CA LYS A 225 23.71 -12.44 -1.09
C LYS A 225 23.34 -12.96 -2.48
N GLY A 226 24.10 -12.61 -3.51
CA GLY A 226 23.90 -13.14 -4.86
C GLY A 226 22.53 -12.78 -5.44
N GLU A 227 21.79 -13.78 -5.94
CA GLU A 227 20.50 -13.57 -6.60
C GLU A 227 19.49 -12.86 -5.70
N SER A 228 19.38 -13.28 -4.43
CA SER A 228 18.47 -12.68 -3.44
C SER A 228 18.68 -11.19 -3.21
N ARG A 229 19.92 -10.71 -3.40
CA ARG A 229 20.30 -9.30 -3.27
C ARG A 229 20.12 -8.52 -4.56
N TYR A 230 20.57 -9.08 -5.68
CA TYR A 230 20.73 -8.33 -6.93
C TYR A 230 19.54 -8.43 -7.88
N LEU A 231 18.75 -9.50 -7.79
CA LEU A 231 17.67 -9.76 -8.76
C LEU A 231 16.29 -9.66 -8.13
N TRP A 232 16.14 -10.17 -6.91
CA TRP A 232 14.87 -10.12 -6.20
C TRP A 232 14.66 -8.75 -5.57
N SER A 233 13.50 -8.15 -5.84
CA SER A 233 13.07 -6.97 -5.08
C SER A 233 12.47 -7.41 -3.75
N HIS A 234 12.73 -6.67 -2.68
CA HIS A 234 12.23 -6.97 -1.34
C HIS A 234 11.42 -5.80 -0.79
N GLY A 235 10.37 -6.09 -0.02
CA GLY A 235 9.51 -5.07 0.56
C GLY A 235 8.69 -5.58 1.73
N ILE A 236 8.20 -4.64 2.55
CA ILE A 236 7.28 -4.93 3.65
C ILE A 236 5.98 -4.22 3.30
N THR A 237 4.93 -4.97 2.93
CA THR A 237 3.65 -4.34 2.57
C THR A 237 3.05 -3.61 3.79
N PRO A 238 2.52 -2.39 3.63
CA PRO A 238 1.79 -1.68 4.67
C PRO A 238 0.52 -2.43 5.09
N ARG A 239 0.55 -3.07 6.27
CA ARG A 239 -0.58 -3.81 6.86
C ARG A 239 -0.43 -3.91 8.38
N LYS A 240 -1.53 -4.14 9.10
CA LYS A 240 -1.53 -4.28 10.57
C LYS A 240 -1.38 -5.73 11.05
N PHE A 241 -1.57 -6.70 10.16
CA PHE A 241 -1.51 -8.12 10.47
C PHE A 241 -0.82 -8.88 9.34
N ASP A 242 0.02 -9.85 9.70
CA ASP A 242 0.67 -10.79 8.79
C ASP A 242 0.06 -12.18 8.93
N MET A 243 0.01 -12.94 7.83
CA MET A 243 -0.26 -14.38 7.88
C MET A 243 1.07 -15.12 8.00
N VAL A 244 1.20 -15.90 9.07
CA VAL A 244 2.40 -16.68 9.39
C VAL A 244 2.02 -18.12 9.67
N PRO A 245 2.93 -19.10 9.53
CA PRO A 245 2.69 -20.46 10.00
C PRO A 245 2.28 -20.46 11.48
N ALA A 246 1.29 -21.28 11.82
CA ALA A 246 0.89 -21.50 13.19
C ALA A 246 1.99 -22.30 13.90
N GLU A 247 2.46 -21.79 15.04
CA GLU A 247 3.34 -22.56 15.91
C GLU A 247 2.64 -23.88 16.29
N GLU A 248 3.31 -25.00 15.99
CA GLU A 248 2.87 -26.34 16.40
C GLU A 248 3.04 -26.48 17.92
N PRO A 249 2.05 -27.03 18.64
CA PRO A 249 2.27 -27.47 20.01
C PRO A 249 3.36 -28.55 20.00
N ARG A 250 4.36 -28.42 20.87
CA ARG A 250 5.31 -29.51 21.16
C ARG A 250 4.53 -30.66 21.81
N THR A 251 3.97 -31.57 21.02
CA THR A 251 3.38 -32.82 21.51
C THR A 251 3.74 -33.95 20.56
N ASP A 252 4.50 -34.92 21.07
CA ASP A 252 4.92 -36.16 20.41
C ASP A 252 3.72 -37.09 20.13
N ALA A 253 2.88 -36.77 19.15
CA ALA A 253 1.81 -37.65 18.68
C ALA A 253 1.85 -37.83 17.16
N PRO A 254 1.60 -39.05 16.63
CA PRO A 254 1.72 -39.32 15.20
C PRO A 254 0.68 -38.54 14.37
N MET A 255 1.16 -37.98 13.26
CA MET A 255 0.41 -37.11 12.36
C MET A 255 -0.48 -37.92 11.40
N GLU A 256 -1.80 -37.79 11.52
CA GLU A 256 -2.72 -38.22 10.45
C GLU A 256 -2.58 -37.27 9.24
N SER A 257 -2.28 -37.87 8.09
CA SER A 257 -2.02 -37.19 6.83
C SER A 257 -3.32 -36.59 6.27
N GLY A 258 -3.38 -35.26 6.06
CA GLY A 258 -4.47 -34.69 5.26
C GLY A 258 -4.75 -33.18 5.31
N ILE A 259 -4.17 -32.37 6.20
CA ILE A 259 -4.52 -30.93 6.29
C ILE A 259 -3.27 -30.05 6.33
N GLN A 260 -2.67 -29.79 5.18
CA GLN A 260 -1.55 -28.85 5.04
C GLN A 260 -2.06 -27.41 4.82
N SER A 261 -2.17 -26.65 5.90
CA SER A 261 -1.80 -25.20 5.99
C SER A 261 -2.35 -24.60 7.29
N ASN A 262 -1.74 -24.94 8.42
CA ASN A 262 -2.02 -24.23 9.66
C ASN A 262 -1.36 -22.83 9.59
N LEU A 263 -2.00 -21.86 8.96
CA LEU A 263 -1.61 -20.44 8.99
C LEU A 263 -2.40 -19.69 10.08
N THR A 264 -1.78 -18.69 10.70
CA THR A 264 -2.40 -17.82 11.72
C THR A 264 -2.08 -16.34 11.44
N LEU A 265 -2.90 -15.38 11.91
CA LEU A 265 -2.48 -13.97 11.92
C LEU A 265 -1.55 -13.72 13.09
N SER A 266 -0.54 -12.93 12.81
CA SER A 266 0.20 -12.19 13.80
C SER A 266 -0.07 -10.69 13.63
N ARG A 267 -0.43 -10.02 14.72
CA ARG A 267 -0.54 -8.56 14.74
C ARG A 267 0.87 -7.96 14.69
N ARG A 268 1.09 -6.95 13.85
CA ARG A 268 2.35 -6.21 13.83
C ARG A 268 2.43 -5.27 15.02
N GLY A 269 3.51 -5.41 15.78
CA GLY A 269 3.98 -4.41 16.75
C GLY A 269 4.92 -3.40 16.09
N THR A 270 5.56 -2.58 16.91
CA THR A 270 6.64 -1.68 16.49
C THR A 270 7.88 -2.50 16.19
N ARG A 271 8.34 -2.49 14.94
CA ARG A 271 9.52 -3.21 14.49
C ARG A 271 10.64 -2.24 14.18
N THR A 272 11.83 -2.49 14.69
CA THR A 272 13.04 -1.78 14.28
C THR A 272 13.94 -2.75 13.52
N SER A 273 14.59 -2.30 12.45
CA SER A 273 15.60 -3.09 11.74
C SER A 273 16.88 -2.33 11.50
N PHE A 274 17.99 -3.02 11.66
CA PHE A 274 19.34 -2.54 11.43
C PHE A 274 19.87 -3.22 10.16
N THR A 275 20.04 -2.44 9.11
CA THR A 275 20.52 -2.94 7.82
C THR A 275 21.97 -2.52 7.62
N PHE A 276 22.88 -3.51 7.63
CA PHE A 276 24.31 -3.33 7.50
C PHE A 276 24.76 -3.63 6.08
N ARG A 277 25.59 -2.75 5.54
CA ARG A 277 26.12 -2.82 4.18
C ARG A 277 27.57 -2.38 4.16
N LYS A 278 28.29 -2.80 3.12
CA LYS A 278 29.60 -2.24 2.77
C LYS A 278 29.49 -1.45 1.49
N ILE A 279 30.00 -0.23 1.48
CA ILE A 279 29.98 0.65 0.33
C ILE A 279 30.92 0.11 -0.72
N ARG A 280 30.39 0.04 -1.93
CA ARG A 280 31.14 -0.38 -3.11
C ARG A 280 31.95 0.80 -3.65
N GLN A 281 33.22 0.55 -3.96
CA GLN A 281 34.13 1.56 -4.52
C GLN A 281 34.22 1.48 -6.05
N ASP A 282 34.12 0.28 -6.61
CA ASP A 282 34.22 0.02 -8.05
C ASP A 282 32.85 -0.24 -8.68
N PRO A 283 32.62 0.08 -9.97
CA PRO A 283 31.37 -0.24 -10.66
C PRO A 283 30.97 -1.72 -10.52
N CYS A 284 29.68 -1.99 -10.32
CA CYS A 284 29.20 -3.34 -10.12
C CYS A 284 29.29 -4.19 -11.41
N ARG A 285 29.75 -5.44 -11.29
CA ARG A 285 29.89 -6.43 -12.37
C ARG A 285 29.18 -7.74 -12.04
N CYS A 286 28.01 -7.66 -11.40
CA CYS A 286 27.23 -8.83 -11.02
C CYS A 286 26.68 -9.58 -12.26
N ALA A 287 26.26 -10.84 -12.07
CA ALA A 287 25.68 -11.68 -13.11
C ALA A 287 24.28 -11.23 -13.61
N PHE A 288 23.77 -10.10 -13.12
CA PHE A 288 22.41 -9.61 -13.38
C PHE A 288 22.44 -8.22 -14.05
N PRO A 289 22.97 -8.09 -15.28
CA PRO A 289 23.14 -6.80 -15.94
C PRO A 289 21.81 -6.06 -16.15
N SER A 290 20.72 -6.79 -16.42
CA SER A 290 19.38 -6.25 -16.62
C SER A 290 18.76 -5.57 -15.40
N ALA A 291 19.29 -5.81 -14.19
CA ALA A 291 18.87 -5.16 -12.94
C ALA A 291 19.95 -4.23 -12.37
N CYS A 292 21.12 -4.16 -13.00
CA CYS A 292 22.30 -3.49 -12.46
C CYS A 292 22.49 -2.09 -13.05
N ASP A 293 22.42 -1.07 -12.19
CA ASP A 293 22.59 0.33 -12.57
C ASP A 293 24.01 0.65 -13.10
N SER A 294 25.02 -0.13 -12.74
CA SER A 294 26.39 -0.02 -13.30
C SER A 294 26.57 -0.66 -14.69
N GLN A 295 25.66 -1.56 -15.11
CA GLN A 295 25.82 -2.37 -16.35
C GLN A 295 24.73 -2.11 -17.40
N GLY A 296 23.98 -1.01 -17.26
CA GLY A 296 22.93 -0.65 -18.21
C GLY A 296 21.57 -1.32 -17.96
N GLY A 297 21.36 -1.91 -16.77
CA GLY A 297 20.01 -2.17 -16.24
C GLY A 297 19.25 -0.85 -16.02
N PRO A 298 18.00 -0.88 -15.53
CA PRO A 298 17.28 0.34 -15.17
C PRO A 298 18.07 1.06 -14.07
N SER A 299 18.96 1.94 -14.50
CA SER A 299 19.54 2.98 -13.67
C SER A 299 18.37 3.74 -13.06
N PRO A 300 18.46 4.21 -11.81
CA PRO A 300 17.66 5.37 -11.44
C PRO A 300 18.07 6.45 -12.44
N SER A 301 17.30 6.58 -13.52
CA SER A 301 17.36 7.75 -14.37
C SER A 301 17.35 8.95 -13.40
N PRO A 302 18.14 10.01 -13.66
CA PRO A 302 17.94 11.25 -12.93
C PRO A 302 16.43 11.48 -12.94
N GLY A 303 15.83 11.55 -11.73
CA GLY A 303 14.38 11.50 -11.58
C GLY A 303 13.72 12.39 -12.62
N PRO A 304 12.60 11.96 -13.22
CA PRO A 304 12.09 12.47 -14.50
C PRO A 304 12.38 13.96 -14.65
N SER A 305 13.32 14.29 -15.54
CA SER A 305 13.61 15.69 -15.83
C SER A 305 12.31 16.35 -16.30
N LEU A 306 12.08 17.59 -15.88
CA LEU A 306 10.90 18.33 -16.32
C LEU A 306 10.82 18.26 -17.85
N PRO A 307 9.68 17.87 -18.42
CA PRO A 307 9.55 17.72 -19.86
C PRO A 307 9.81 19.06 -20.56
N SER A 308 10.72 19.07 -21.53
CA SER A 308 11.10 20.25 -22.30
C SER A 308 10.24 20.46 -23.55
N SER A 309 9.40 19.49 -23.91
CA SER A 309 8.49 19.55 -25.06
C SER A 309 7.20 18.76 -24.82
N HIS A 310 6.18 18.98 -25.67
CA HIS A 310 4.95 18.19 -25.65
C HIS A 310 5.20 16.70 -25.93
N ALA A 311 6.16 16.37 -26.79
CA ALA A 311 6.52 14.99 -27.10
C ALA A 311 7.16 14.30 -25.88
N ASP A 312 8.01 15.02 -25.13
CA ASP A 312 8.63 14.50 -23.92
C ASP A 312 7.61 14.29 -22.81
N ALA A 313 6.69 15.25 -22.62
CA ALA A 313 5.59 15.11 -21.66
C ALA A 313 4.72 13.88 -21.98
N ALA A 314 4.36 13.68 -23.25
CA ALA A 314 3.56 12.52 -23.67
C ALA A 314 4.30 11.19 -23.46
N ARG A 315 5.61 11.15 -23.71
CA ARG A 315 6.46 9.97 -23.49
C ARG A 315 6.55 9.61 -22.01
N LEU A 316 6.72 10.62 -21.15
CA LEU A 316 6.78 10.47 -19.70
C LEU A 316 5.45 9.95 -19.15
N GLU A 317 4.32 10.50 -19.63
CA GLU A 317 2.97 10.00 -19.31
C GLU A 317 2.77 8.56 -19.78
N GLU A 318 3.22 8.20 -20.98
CA GLU A 318 3.15 6.83 -21.49
C GLU A 318 3.89 5.83 -20.58
N GLU A 319 5.12 6.16 -20.21
CA GLU A 319 5.98 5.27 -19.44
C GLU A 319 5.53 5.11 -17.99
N TYR A 320 5.22 6.22 -17.31
CA TYR A 320 5.00 6.25 -15.87
C TYR A 320 3.52 6.29 -15.46
N VAL A 321 2.61 6.58 -16.39
CA VAL A 321 1.17 6.60 -16.12
C VAL A 321 0.48 5.50 -16.92
N HIS A 322 0.48 5.58 -18.26
CA HIS A 322 -0.35 4.71 -19.09
C HIS A 322 0.04 3.24 -18.95
N ARG A 323 1.34 2.92 -19.12
CA ARG A 323 1.84 1.55 -18.97
C ARG A 323 1.61 1.01 -17.56
N VAL A 324 1.82 1.84 -16.53
CA VAL A 324 1.60 1.45 -15.13
C VAL A 324 0.14 1.06 -14.91
N TYR A 325 -0.82 1.94 -15.23
CA TYR A 325 -2.25 1.66 -15.05
C TYR A 325 -2.76 0.50 -15.91
N HIS A 326 -2.18 0.31 -17.10
CA HIS A 326 -2.46 -0.86 -17.92
C HIS A 326 -2.00 -2.15 -17.24
N THR A 327 -0.75 -2.20 -16.77
CA THR A 327 -0.19 -3.38 -16.09
C THR A 327 -0.89 -3.71 -14.77
N ILE A 328 -1.25 -2.70 -13.97
CA ILE A 328 -1.87 -2.92 -12.66
C ILE A 328 -3.40 -2.98 -12.70
N ALA A 329 -4.05 -2.98 -13.88
CA ALA A 329 -5.49 -2.79 -14.02
C ALA A 329 -6.33 -3.75 -13.15
N SER A 330 -5.99 -5.05 -13.12
CA SER A 330 -6.68 -6.05 -12.29
C SER A 330 -6.55 -5.71 -10.80
N HIS A 331 -5.32 -5.49 -10.31
CA HIS A 331 -5.07 -5.14 -8.91
C HIS A 331 -5.69 -3.79 -8.53
N PHE A 332 -5.67 -2.81 -9.44
CA PHE A 332 -6.34 -1.54 -9.27
C PHE A 332 -7.85 -1.74 -9.09
N SER A 333 -8.47 -2.56 -9.94
CA SER A 333 -9.89 -2.86 -9.89
C SER A 333 -10.30 -3.53 -8.57
N ASP A 334 -9.48 -4.45 -8.06
CA ASP A 334 -9.71 -5.22 -6.83
C ASP A 334 -9.54 -4.42 -5.52
N THR A 335 -8.91 -3.24 -5.60
CA THR A 335 -8.58 -2.44 -4.40
C THR A 335 -9.34 -1.13 -4.33
N ARG A 336 -10.00 -0.71 -5.42
CA ARG A 336 -10.55 0.64 -5.60
C ARG A 336 -11.97 0.59 -6.16
N HIS A 337 -12.86 -0.06 -5.43
CA HIS A 337 -14.29 -0.20 -5.78
C HIS A 337 -15.19 0.78 -5.01
N THR A 338 -14.81 1.31 -3.83
CA THR A 338 -15.70 2.16 -3.03
C THR A 338 -15.81 3.58 -3.61
N PRO A 339 -17.00 4.04 -4.05
CA PRO A 339 -17.19 5.40 -4.52
C PRO A 339 -16.99 6.43 -3.41
N TRP A 340 -16.46 7.60 -3.75
CA TRP A 340 -16.23 8.68 -2.78
C TRP A 340 -17.53 9.43 -2.46
N PRO A 341 -17.88 9.66 -1.18
CA PRO A 341 -19.20 10.20 -0.81
C PRO A 341 -19.59 11.53 -1.48
N ARG A 342 -18.63 12.45 -1.67
CA ARG A 342 -18.89 13.75 -2.32
C ARG A 342 -19.14 13.59 -3.83
N VAL A 343 -18.44 12.66 -4.48
CA VAL A 343 -18.70 12.34 -5.89
C VAL A 343 -20.09 11.70 -6.03
N CYS A 344 -20.45 10.78 -5.14
CA CYS A 344 -21.79 10.19 -5.14
C CYS A 344 -22.88 11.25 -4.98
N ARG A 345 -22.72 12.17 -4.03
CA ARG A 345 -23.70 13.26 -3.82
C ARG A 345 -23.86 14.12 -5.07
N PHE A 346 -22.78 14.45 -5.76
CA PHE A 346 -22.84 15.19 -7.02
C PHE A 346 -23.64 14.41 -8.07
N LEU A 347 -23.30 13.14 -8.29
CA LEU A 347 -23.96 12.28 -9.28
C LEU A 347 -25.45 12.06 -8.96
N SER A 348 -25.80 11.87 -7.69
CA SER A 348 -27.19 11.74 -7.24
C SER A 348 -27.98 13.05 -7.29
N SER A 349 -27.31 14.20 -7.38
CA SER A 349 -27.98 15.50 -7.51
C SER A 349 -28.33 15.89 -8.94
N LEU A 350 -27.80 15.16 -9.93
CA LEU A 350 -28.08 15.40 -11.34
C LEU A 350 -29.52 14.98 -11.68
N PRO A 351 -30.24 15.76 -12.51
CA PRO A 351 -31.59 15.39 -12.94
C PRO A 351 -31.63 14.04 -13.68
N PRO A 352 -32.70 13.24 -13.52
CA PRO A 352 -32.92 12.04 -14.32
C PRO A 352 -32.82 12.32 -15.82
N GLY A 353 -32.21 11.40 -16.57
CA GLY A 353 -31.95 11.51 -18.00
C GLY A 353 -30.74 12.38 -18.38
N SER A 354 -30.04 12.98 -17.40
CA SER A 354 -28.83 13.76 -17.69
C SER A 354 -27.73 12.91 -18.33
N ILE A 355 -27.02 13.49 -19.29
CA ILE A 355 -25.89 12.85 -19.96
C ILE A 355 -24.61 13.13 -19.16
N LEU A 356 -23.96 12.07 -18.69
CA LEU A 356 -22.72 12.12 -17.92
C LEU A 356 -21.55 11.57 -18.72
N ALA A 357 -20.43 12.31 -18.77
CA ALA A 357 -19.14 11.78 -19.20
C ALA A 357 -18.18 11.62 -18.01
N ASP A 358 -17.69 10.40 -17.77
CA ASP A 358 -16.63 10.11 -16.80
C ASP A 358 -15.28 9.99 -17.55
N VAL A 359 -14.49 11.07 -17.52
CA VAL A 359 -13.23 11.17 -18.26
C VAL A 359 -12.08 10.72 -17.37
N GLY A 360 -11.44 9.61 -17.75
CA GLY A 360 -10.56 8.82 -16.91
C GLY A 360 -11.34 7.93 -15.94
N CYS A 361 -12.32 7.18 -16.46
CA CYS A 361 -13.28 6.42 -15.66
C CYS A 361 -12.67 5.24 -14.88
N GLY A 362 -11.43 4.86 -15.16
CA GLY A 362 -10.78 3.71 -14.55
C GLY A 362 -11.60 2.43 -14.72
N ASN A 363 -11.92 1.76 -13.61
CA ASN A 363 -12.74 0.54 -13.59
C ASN A 363 -14.26 0.80 -13.58
N GLY A 364 -14.70 2.03 -13.87
CA GLY A 364 -16.12 2.40 -14.01
C GLY A 364 -16.84 2.58 -12.68
N LYS A 365 -16.09 2.78 -11.59
CA LYS A 365 -16.61 2.90 -10.22
C LYS A 365 -17.78 3.87 -10.05
N TYR A 366 -17.81 4.93 -10.85
CA TYR A 366 -18.82 5.99 -10.74
C TYR A 366 -19.98 5.85 -11.73
N LEU A 367 -19.83 5.04 -12.78
CA LEU A 367 -20.81 4.91 -13.87
C LEU A 367 -22.14 4.30 -13.40
N GLY A 368 -22.11 3.47 -12.35
CA GLY A 368 -23.30 2.83 -11.77
C GLY A 368 -23.88 3.51 -10.53
N VAL A 369 -23.42 4.70 -10.14
CA VAL A 369 -23.83 5.34 -8.88
C VAL A 369 -25.26 5.89 -8.94
N ASN A 370 -25.69 6.37 -10.11
CA ASN A 370 -27.05 6.85 -10.33
C ASN A 370 -27.59 6.23 -11.62
N ALA A 371 -28.54 5.30 -11.47
CA ALA A 371 -29.13 4.53 -12.58
C ALA A 371 -30.01 5.38 -13.50
N ASP A 372 -30.43 6.58 -13.06
CA ASP A 372 -31.26 7.49 -13.85
C ASP A 372 -30.44 8.31 -14.85
N LEU A 373 -29.10 8.18 -14.86
CA LEU A 373 -28.21 8.92 -15.77
C LEU A 373 -27.89 8.12 -17.02
N ILE A 374 -27.72 8.83 -18.14
CA ILE A 374 -27.11 8.27 -19.36
C ILE A 374 -25.60 8.50 -19.27
N ALA A 375 -24.89 7.53 -18.69
CA ALA A 375 -23.47 7.64 -18.39
C ALA A 375 -22.59 6.92 -19.43
N VAL A 376 -21.51 7.58 -19.84
CA VAL A 376 -20.42 6.99 -20.64
C VAL A 376 -19.08 7.31 -20.01
N GLY A 377 -18.22 6.31 -19.90
CA GLY A 377 -16.84 6.47 -19.44
C GLY A 377 -15.83 6.47 -20.58
N CYS A 378 -14.69 7.11 -20.38
CA CYS A 378 -13.52 6.84 -21.21
C CYS A 378 -12.25 6.79 -20.38
N ASP A 379 -11.32 5.92 -20.76
CA ASP A 379 -10.01 5.81 -20.12
C ASP A 379 -8.92 5.50 -21.16
N ARG A 380 -7.67 5.89 -20.89
CA ARG A 380 -6.56 5.59 -21.79
C ARG A 380 -6.19 4.10 -21.76
N SER A 381 -6.41 3.44 -20.62
CA SER A 381 -6.08 2.03 -20.41
C SER A 381 -7.14 1.10 -21.00
N THR A 382 -6.77 0.37 -22.04
CA THR A 382 -7.60 -0.68 -22.65
C THR A 382 -8.06 -1.74 -21.64
N ALA A 383 -7.17 -2.14 -20.72
CA ALA A 383 -7.48 -3.12 -19.68
C ALA A 383 -8.54 -2.63 -18.68
N LEU A 384 -8.51 -1.34 -18.31
CA LEU A 384 -9.53 -0.76 -17.42
C LEU A 384 -10.88 -0.59 -18.14
N VAL A 385 -10.88 -0.19 -19.41
CA VAL A 385 -12.10 -0.12 -20.23
C VAL A 385 -12.74 -1.50 -20.40
N GLN A 386 -11.95 -2.56 -20.59
CA GLN A 386 -12.46 -3.94 -20.63
C GLN A 386 -13.11 -4.34 -19.31
N ILE A 387 -12.57 -3.93 -18.17
CA ILE A 387 -13.18 -4.16 -16.85
C ILE A 387 -14.50 -3.40 -16.72
N CYS A 388 -14.58 -2.15 -17.19
CA CYS A 388 -15.85 -1.41 -17.25
C CYS A 388 -16.91 -2.15 -18.06
N ALA A 389 -16.54 -2.62 -19.26
CA ALA A 389 -17.44 -3.34 -20.15
C ALA A 389 -17.91 -4.66 -19.52
N ALA A 390 -17.01 -5.42 -18.88
CA ALA A 390 -17.35 -6.64 -18.15
C ALA A 390 -18.30 -6.39 -16.95
N ARG A 391 -18.30 -5.17 -16.41
CA ARG A 391 -19.26 -4.73 -15.36
C ARG A 391 -20.59 -4.22 -15.93
N GLY A 392 -20.77 -4.26 -17.25
CA GLY A 392 -21.98 -3.81 -17.94
C GLY A 392 -22.05 -2.30 -18.18
N TYR A 393 -20.95 -1.56 -18.00
CA TYR A 393 -20.91 -0.12 -18.23
C TYR A 393 -20.47 0.24 -19.65
N GLN A 394 -20.99 1.36 -20.16
CA GLN A 394 -20.58 1.92 -21.45
C GLN A 394 -19.26 2.68 -21.27
N ALA A 395 -18.18 2.17 -21.84
CA ALA A 395 -16.90 2.84 -21.82
C ALA A 395 -16.09 2.58 -23.10
N PHE A 396 -15.23 3.52 -23.48
CA PHE A 396 -14.34 3.39 -24.63
C PHE A 396 -12.94 3.92 -24.35
N VAL A 397 -11.98 3.52 -25.18
CA VAL A 397 -10.58 3.92 -25.01
C VAL A 397 -10.37 5.31 -25.60
N SER A 398 -9.84 6.24 -24.82
CA SER A 398 -9.63 7.63 -25.26
C SER A 398 -8.49 8.32 -24.53
N ASP A 399 -7.90 9.32 -25.19
CA ASP A 399 -7.13 10.35 -24.52
C ASP A 399 -8.09 11.38 -23.90
N ALA A 400 -7.85 11.76 -22.64
CA ALA A 400 -8.63 12.78 -21.93
C ALA A 400 -8.33 14.21 -22.41
N LEU A 401 -7.29 14.41 -23.23
CA LEU A 401 -7.01 15.66 -23.93
C LEU A 401 -7.84 15.83 -25.21
N SER A 402 -8.44 14.76 -25.73
CA SER A 402 -9.24 14.78 -26.96
C SER A 402 -10.24 13.62 -26.94
N VAL A 403 -11.39 13.86 -26.31
CA VAL A 403 -12.47 12.89 -26.14
C VAL A 403 -13.35 12.90 -27.39
N PRO A 404 -13.60 11.76 -28.06
CA PRO A 404 -14.43 11.63 -29.27
C PRO A 404 -15.93 11.73 -28.99
N LEU A 405 -16.32 12.66 -28.12
CA LEU A 405 -17.70 13.07 -27.87
C LEU A 405 -17.93 14.46 -28.46
N ARG A 406 -19.16 14.68 -28.94
CA ARG A 406 -19.56 15.95 -29.54
C ARG A 406 -19.45 17.09 -28.52
N ALA A 407 -19.08 18.28 -28.98
CA ALA A 407 -19.05 19.45 -28.10
C ALA A 407 -20.47 19.77 -27.60
N ALA A 408 -20.58 20.29 -26.37
CA ALA A 408 -21.85 20.64 -25.74
C ALA A 408 -22.90 19.51 -25.78
N SER A 409 -22.49 18.27 -25.55
CA SER A 409 -23.40 17.11 -25.50
C SER A 409 -23.69 16.63 -24.08
N CYS A 410 -22.87 16.97 -23.10
CA CYS A 410 -22.97 16.46 -21.73
C CYS A 410 -23.59 17.49 -20.78
N ASP A 411 -24.49 17.04 -19.90
CA ASP A 411 -25.06 17.85 -18.82
C ASP A 411 -24.08 17.91 -17.64
N ALA A 412 -23.34 16.82 -17.42
CA ALA A 412 -22.27 16.75 -16.45
C ALA A 412 -21.02 16.03 -16.97
N CYS A 413 -19.87 16.43 -16.46
CA CYS A 413 -18.61 15.72 -16.64
C CYS A 413 -17.95 15.49 -15.28
N ILE A 414 -17.33 14.34 -15.09
CA ILE A 414 -16.45 14.10 -13.95
C ILE A 414 -15.06 13.70 -14.43
N SER A 415 -14.05 14.08 -13.65
CA SER A 415 -12.65 13.66 -13.85
C SER A 415 -12.02 13.50 -12.47
N ILE A 416 -12.01 12.27 -11.97
CA ILE A 416 -11.67 11.96 -10.57
C ILE A 416 -10.30 11.31 -10.50
N ALA A 417 -9.34 12.02 -9.90
CA ALA A 417 -7.97 11.59 -9.77
C ALA A 417 -7.26 11.31 -11.12
N VAL A 418 -7.46 12.19 -12.11
CA VAL A 418 -6.90 12.05 -13.46
C VAL A 418 -5.91 13.19 -13.78
N ILE A 419 -6.35 14.44 -13.66
CA ILE A 419 -5.63 15.61 -14.23
C ILE A 419 -4.21 15.78 -13.67
N HIS A 420 -3.95 15.37 -12.44
CA HIS A 420 -2.62 15.47 -11.84
C HIS A 420 -1.59 14.50 -12.46
N HIS A 421 -2.01 13.56 -13.31
CA HIS A 421 -1.12 12.70 -14.08
C HIS A 421 -0.54 13.38 -15.32
N PHE A 422 -1.07 14.52 -15.77
CA PHE A 422 -0.49 15.24 -16.90
C PHE A 422 0.74 16.02 -16.47
N SER A 423 1.83 15.83 -17.22
CA SER A 423 3.18 16.21 -16.83
C SER A 423 3.42 17.72 -16.89
N THR A 424 2.66 18.46 -17.72
CA THR A 424 2.79 19.92 -17.84
C THR A 424 1.51 20.67 -17.49
N ALA A 425 1.64 21.95 -17.14
CA ALA A 425 0.50 22.81 -16.84
C ALA A 425 -0.41 22.99 -18.06
N GLU A 426 0.17 23.08 -19.26
CA GLU A 426 -0.52 23.23 -20.53
C GLU A 426 -1.39 22.01 -20.82
N ARG A 427 -0.88 20.80 -20.56
CA ARG A 427 -1.64 19.55 -20.75
C ARG A 427 -2.76 19.42 -19.71
N ARG A 428 -2.51 19.82 -18.45
CA ARG A 428 -3.58 19.90 -17.43
C ARG A 428 -4.68 20.88 -17.83
N LEU A 429 -4.31 22.05 -18.35
CA LEU A 429 -5.26 23.03 -18.86
C LEU A 429 -6.03 22.49 -20.08
N ALA A 430 -5.37 21.78 -20.99
CA ALA A 430 -6.02 21.15 -22.13
C ALA A 430 -7.06 20.11 -21.69
N ALA A 431 -6.75 19.27 -20.68
CA ALA A 431 -7.72 18.33 -20.11
C ALA A 431 -8.95 19.04 -19.52
N VAL A 432 -8.76 20.12 -18.76
CA VAL A 432 -9.89 20.92 -18.23
C VAL A 432 -10.69 21.57 -19.37
N THR A 433 -10.00 22.11 -20.38
CA THR A 433 -10.62 22.72 -21.55
C THR A 433 -11.47 21.71 -22.30
N GLU A 434 -11.00 20.47 -22.40
CA GLU A 434 -11.73 19.39 -23.04
C GLU A 434 -13.01 19.04 -22.28
N LEU A 435 -12.98 18.96 -20.94
CA LEU A 435 -14.21 18.80 -20.14
C LEU A 435 -15.20 19.94 -20.40
N VAL A 436 -14.72 21.19 -20.50
CA VAL A 436 -15.57 22.36 -20.80
C VAL A 436 -16.13 22.31 -22.22
N ARG A 437 -15.39 21.75 -23.19
CA ARG A 437 -15.86 21.53 -24.55
C ARG A 437 -17.04 20.56 -24.58
N LEU A 438 -16.98 19.48 -23.81
CA LEU A 438 -18.05 18.47 -23.71
C LEU A 438 -19.33 19.02 -23.07
N LEU A 439 -19.20 19.92 -22.11
CA LEU A 439 -20.34 20.48 -21.37
C LEU A 439 -21.23 21.40 -22.23
N LYS A 440 -22.54 21.16 -22.12
CA LYS A 440 -23.58 22.13 -22.54
C LYS A 440 -23.43 23.44 -21.77
N PRO A 441 -23.90 24.58 -22.32
CA PRO A 441 -24.09 25.80 -21.51
C PRO A 441 -24.91 25.49 -20.26
N GLY A 442 -24.45 25.95 -19.09
CA GLY A 442 -25.08 25.64 -17.80
C GLY A 442 -24.74 24.27 -17.21
N GLY A 443 -24.09 23.37 -17.95
CA GLY A 443 -23.61 22.08 -17.47
C GLY A 443 -22.51 22.20 -16.41
N GLN A 444 -22.29 21.11 -15.67
CA GLN A 444 -21.45 21.10 -14.47
C GLN A 444 -20.29 20.09 -14.59
N ALA A 445 -19.08 20.50 -14.21
CA ALA A 445 -17.96 19.57 -14.05
C ALA A 445 -17.62 19.36 -12.57
N LEU A 446 -17.24 18.12 -12.21
CA LEU A 446 -16.59 17.82 -10.93
C LEU A 446 -15.19 17.24 -11.18
N ILE A 447 -14.18 17.94 -10.67
CA ILE A 447 -12.77 17.55 -10.78
C ILE A 447 -12.24 17.24 -9.37
N TYR A 448 -11.55 16.10 -9.24
CA TYR A 448 -10.78 15.76 -8.05
C TYR A 448 -9.32 15.57 -8.44
N VAL A 449 -8.42 16.33 -7.82
CA VAL A 449 -6.97 16.25 -8.04
C VAL A 449 -6.25 16.10 -6.72
N TRP A 450 -5.06 15.50 -6.77
CA TRP A 450 -4.19 15.46 -5.60
C TRP A 450 -3.66 16.87 -5.33
N ALA A 451 -3.84 17.34 -4.11
CA ALA A 451 -3.19 18.56 -3.64
C ALA A 451 -1.77 18.20 -3.17
N PHE A 452 -0.78 18.92 -3.67
CA PHE A 452 0.60 18.81 -3.19
C PHE A 452 0.68 19.38 -1.76
N GLU A 453 -0.02 20.49 -1.53
CA GLU A 453 -0.26 21.12 -0.24
C GLU A 453 -1.33 20.32 0.52
N GLN A 454 -0.91 19.56 1.53
CA GLN A 454 -1.81 18.74 2.34
C GLN A 454 -2.38 19.49 3.57
N GLU A 455 -2.30 20.81 3.56
CA GLU A 455 -2.79 21.71 4.61
C GLU A 455 -3.82 22.69 4.03
N TYR A 456 -5.00 22.74 4.63
CA TYR A 456 -6.05 23.69 4.29
C TYR A 456 -6.57 24.35 5.56
N ASN A 457 -6.63 25.69 5.61
CA ASN A 457 -7.00 26.48 6.79
C ASN A 457 -6.23 26.09 8.08
N LYS A 458 -4.91 25.91 7.98
CA LYS A 458 -4.04 25.44 9.09
C LYS A 458 -4.44 24.07 9.67
N GLN A 459 -5.32 23.33 9.01
CA GLN A 459 -5.66 21.96 9.35
C GLN A 459 -5.04 21.01 8.34
N LYS A 460 -4.28 20.04 8.85
CA LYS A 460 -3.76 18.93 8.05
C LYS A 460 -4.92 18.08 7.53
N SER A 461 -4.81 17.58 6.30
CA SER A 461 -5.81 16.70 5.70
C SER A 461 -6.10 15.47 6.59
N LYS A 462 -7.29 14.85 6.47
CA LYS A 462 -7.70 13.68 7.27
C LYS A 462 -6.71 12.50 7.20
N TYR A 463 -5.95 12.44 6.11
CA TYR A 463 -4.87 11.48 5.87
C TYR A 463 -3.65 11.69 6.79
N LEU A 464 -3.41 12.93 7.22
CA LEU A 464 -2.35 13.32 8.17
C LEU A 464 -2.84 13.34 9.63
N LYS A 465 -4.15 13.53 9.87
CA LYS A 465 -4.74 13.53 11.22
C LYS A 465 -4.70 12.17 11.93
N GLN A 466 -4.38 11.08 11.24
CA GLN A 466 -4.14 9.77 11.88
C GLN A 466 -2.83 9.70 12.67
N ASN A 467 -1.95 10.71 12.59
CA ASN A 467 -0.61 10.68 13.17
C ASN A 467 -0.42 11.46 14.48
N PHE A 468 -1.47 12.03 15.08
CA PHE A 468 -1.35 12.69 16.39
C PHE A 468 -2.56 12.39 17.27
N LYS A 469 -2.53 11.25 17.95
CA LYS A 469 -3.12 11.16 19.29
C LYS A 469 -1.93 11.03 20.24
N GLU A 470 -1.39 12.18 20.62
CA GLU A 470 -0.50 12.23 21.78
C GLU A 470 -1.33 11.89 23.02
N ASP A 471 -0.76 10.96 23.78
CA ASP A 471 -1.26 10.44 25.04
C ASP A 471 -0.97 11.50 26.10
N HIS A 472 -1.94 12.35 26.42
CA HIS A 472 -1.87 13.14 27.64
C HIS A 472 -2.67 12.44 28.73
N GLY A 473 -1.94 11.56 29.42
CA GLY A 473 -2.31 11.03 30.73
C GLY A 473 -2.47 12.15 31.76
N GLU A 474 -3.43 11.90 32.65
CA GLU A 474 -3.95 12.78 33.68
C GLU A 474 -2.89 13.29 34.66
N PHE A 475 -3.03 14.56 35.07
CA PHE A 475 -2.83 14.91 36.48
C PHE A 475 -3.93 15.87 36.93
N SER A 476 -4.66 15.42 37.95
CA SER A 476 -5.74 16.09 38.66
C SER A 476 -5.22 17.21 39.57
N SER A 477 -5.90 18.36 39.62
CA SER A 477 -6.57 18.83 40.86
C SER A 477 -7.33 20.16 40.72
N THR A 478 -8.64 20.05 40.99
CA THR A 478 -9.56 20.93 41.74
C THR A 478 -10.01 22.33 41.26
N ASN A 479 -11.35 22.42 41.14
CA ASN A 479 -12.30 23.48 41.51
C ASN A 479 -12.35 24.78 40.67
N SER A 480 -13.43 24.95 39.90
CA SER A 480 -14.69 25.55 40.41
C SER A 480 -15.69 25.85 39.27
N VAL A 481 -16.95 25.90 39.67
CA VAL A 481 -18.18 25.96 38.90
C VAL A 481 -18.29 27.22 38.01
N SER A 482 -18.77 27.06 36.77
CA SER A 482 -19.76 27.98 36.20
C SER A 482 -20.38 27.41 34.91
N GLU A 483 -21.69 27.17 34.98
CA GLU A 483 -22.57 26.86 33.86
C GLU A 483 -22.61 28.04 32.88
N LYS A 484 -22.26 27.81 31.61
CA LYS A 484 -22.86 28.54 30.49
C LYS A 484 -23.14 27.61 29.32
N SER A 485 -24.42 27.37 29.12
CA SER A 485 -25.04 26.83 27.92
C SER A 485 -24.61 27.63 26.69
N GLN A 486 -23.96 26.99 25.72
CA GLN A 486 -23.79 27.53 24.37
C GLN A 486 -24.10 26.48 23.31
N LYS A 487 -25.06 26.88 22.47
CA LYS A 487 -25.65 26.17 21.33
C LYS A 487 -24.58 25.66 20.37
N SER A 488 -24.80 24.44 19.87
CA SER A 488 -24.09 23.86 18.74
C SER A 488 -24.41 24.62 17.44
N THR A 489 -23.55 25.58 17.08
CA THR A 489 -23.45 26.02 15.68
C THR A 489 -22.58 25.02 14.94
N GLY A 490 -23.22 24.14 14.19
CA GLY A 490 -22.55 23.27 13.21
C GLY A 490 -22.02 24.11 12.06
N GLU A 491 -20.77 24.58 12.15
CA GLU A 491 -20.05 25.09 10.99
C GLU A 491 -19.57 23.92 10.13
N GLN A 492 -20.20 23.77 8.97
CA GLN A 492 -19.71 22.94 7.89
C GLN A 492 -18.36 23.48 7.41
N ILE A 493 -17.29 22.72 7.63
CA ILE A 493 -15.98 23.01 7.08
C ILE A 493 -16.01 22.75 5.57
N SER A 494 -15.96 23.84 4.79
CA SER A 494 -15.92 23.86 3.34
C SER A 494 -14.47 23.80 2.81
N ASP A 495 -14.09 22.67 2.21
CA ASP A 495 -12.95 22.63 1.29
C ASP A 495 -13.38 23.27 -0.05
N PRO A 496 -12.48 23.92 -0.80
CA PRO A 496 -12.83 24.61 -2.03
C PRO A 496 -13.03 23.55 -3.12
N VAL A 497 -14.28 23.14 -3.30
CA VAL A 497 -14.75 22.58 -4.56
C VAL A 497 -14.96 23.78 -5.48
N LEU A 498 -14.39 23.75 -6.68
CA LEU A 498 -14.76 24.67 -7.75
C LEU A 498 -15.79 23.95 -8.65
N PRO A 499 -17.08 23.92 -8.30
CA PRO A 499 -18.10 23.57 -9.27
C PRO A 499 -18.10 24.66 -10.34
N PHE A 500 -17.56 24.34 -11.51
CA PHE A 500 -17.52 25.28 -12.62
C PHE A 500 -18.82 25.15 -13.42
N ARG A 501 -19.53 26.27 -13.61
CA ARG A 501 -20.72 26.35 -14.48
C ARG A 501 -20.33 27.09 -15.75
N LYS A 502 -20.50 26.46 -16.92
CA LYS A 502 -20.30 27.13 -18.20
C LYS A 502 -21.33 28.26 -18.34
N LYS A 503 -20.88 29.52 -18.37
CA LYS A 503 -21.77 30.69 -18.51
C LYS A 503 -22.58 30.57 -19.83
N PRO A 504 -23.85 31.00 -19.85
CA PRO A 504 -24.57 31.15 -21.10
C PRO A 504 -23.84 32.17 -21.98
N GLN A 505 -23.57 31.81 -23.24
CA GLN A 505 -23.17 32.80 -24.23
C GLN A 505 -24.41 33.63 -24.55
N THR A 506 -24.42 34.90 -24.13
CA THR A 506 -25.32 35.90 -24.70
C THR A 506 -24.83 36.18 -26.13
N PHE A 507 -25.71 35.99 -27.10
CA PHE A 507 -25.47 36.33 -28.50
C PHE A 507 -25.16 37.82 -28.68
#